data_AF-A0A2P4NN75-F1
#
_entry.id   AF-A0A2P4NN75-F1
#
_cell.length_a   1.000
_cell.length_b   1.000
_cell.length_c   1.000
_cell.angle_alpha   90.00
_cell.angle_beta   90.00
_cell.angle_gamma   90.00
#
_symmetry.space_group_name_H-M   'P 1'
#
loop_
_entity.id
_entity.type
_entity.pdbx_description
1 polymer ?
#
loop_
_entity_poly.entity_id
_entity_poly.type
_entity_poly.pdbx_seq_one_letter_code
_entity_poly.pdbx_strand_id
1 'polypeptide(L)'
;MSDSDSGSGPFSDADPAIRLDGVSLSLGDTRILDSVSIDVGEGSFVGLIGPNGAGKTTLLRTLNGALAPDEGAVRVAGEDVHALSSKAASRLVATVPQTTSVTFDFPVREVVKMGRTPHRGRFEGWRERDDAAVESAMRRTAVESLADRPVTAVSGGERQRVLIARALAQETPVLLLDEPTASLDINHQVRTLELVSDLVADGTTAVAAIHDLNLAAHYCDALVLLSGGRILSAGDPATVLTEGNLREAFDAEAVVSRHPVTGSVYVTALPPSSDDANGRVHVVGGGGTGARALHLLSAAGYALSAGALNEGDTDAEAARRVGADLVTVPPYSPVDDAARAAVESRVEAADVTVVADVEVGDGNLANLEAAAEADRLVLVEERPFTERNYAGDDGFAVYERLREHGQVVEPDDLLSVVGELACDSFRERDDSTADSGSGSGPDSDSDSGEGGSSADDAPETDAESTDDDAVGDGRAADLFSG
;
A
#
# COMPACT_ATOMS: atom_id res chain seq x y z
N MET A 1 21.31 7.94 -37.59
CA MET A 1 20.67 7.27 -38.74
C MET A 1 20.92 5.80 -38.54
N SER A 2 19.99 5.02 -38.01
CA SER A 2 18.53 5.20 -37.85
C SER A 2 18.06 4.31 -36.68
N ASP A 3 16.96 4.54 -35.99
CA ASP A 3 16.11 5.73 -35.81
C ASP A 3 15.58 5.65 -34.37
N SER A 4 15.19 6.78 -33.78
CA SER A 4 14.58 6.79 -32.45
C SER A 4 13.20 6.14 -32.50
N ASP A 5 13.03 5.04 -31.78
CA ASP A 5 11.73 4.40 -31.60
C ASP A 5 10.88 5.24 -30.65
N SER A 6 10.29 6.32 -31.19
CA SER A 6 9.44 7.25 -30.46
C SER A 6 8.02 6.68 -30.33
N GLY A 7 7.92 5.51 -29.70
CA GLY A 7 6.66 5.04 -29.13
C GLY A 7 6.22 6.04 -28.06
N SER A 8 5.02 6.60 -28.23
CA SER A 8 4.42 7.50 -27.25
C SER A 8 4.25 6.77 -25.92
N GLY A 9 5.01 7.18 -24.91
CA GLY A 9 4.86 6.63 -23.55
C GLY A 9 3.46 6.89 -22.97
N PRO A 10 3.11 6.26 -21.84
CA PRO A 10 1.79 6.38 -21.23
C PRO A 10 1.40 7.82 -20.87
N PHE A 11 2.39 8.70 -20.69
CA PHE A 11 2.20 10.16 -20.59
C PHE A 11 2.96 10.88 -21.71
N SER A 12 2.33 11.00 -22.88
CA SER A 12 2.90 11.58 -24.10
C SER A 12 2.17 12.86 -24.51
N ASP A 13 2.90 13.97 -24.62
CA ASP A 13 2.37 15.27 -25.08
C ASP A 13 1.87 15.24 -26.55
N ALA A 14 2.41 14.32 -27.36
CA ALA A 14 2.09 14.16 -28.77
C ALA A 14 0.81 13.34 -28.96
N ASP A 15 -0.27 14.02 -29.38
CA ASP A 15 -1.65 13.52 -29.56
C ASP A 15 -2.10 12.50 -28.49
N PRO A 16 -2.26 12.93 -27.23
CA PRO A 16 -2.79 12.07 -26.18
C PRO A 16 -4.26 11.71 -26.41
N ALA A 17 -4.61 10.48 -26.08
CA ALA A 17 -5.99 10.00 -26.06
C ALA A 17 -6.88 10.80 -25.09
N ILE A 18 -6.30 11.26 -23.98
CA ILE A 18 -6.96 12.06 -22.94
C ILE A 18 -6.02 13.19 -22.54
N ARG A 19 -6.53 14.43 -22.48
CA ARG A 19 -5.82 15.59 -21.93
C ARG A 19 -6.69 16.28 -20.89
N LEU A 20 -6.18 16.36 -19.66
CA LEU A 20 -6.71 17.15 -18.55
C LEU A 20 -5.81 18.37 -18.37
N ASP A 21 -6.38 19.57 -18.41
CA ASP A 21 -5.64 20.84 -18.31
C ASP A 21 -6.26 21.71 -17.19
N GLY A 22 -5.59 21.77 -16.04
CA GLY A 22 -5.94 22.63 -14.90
C GLY A 22 -7.27 22.30 -14.21
N VAL A 23 -7.70 21.04 -14.28
CA VAL A 23 -9.07 20.63 -13.95
C VAL A 23 -9.34 20.75 -12.45
N SER A 24 -10.27 21.63 -12.10
CA SER A 24 -10.77 21.80 -10.73
C SER A 24 -12.27 21.56 -10.67
N LEU A 25 -12.76 20.91 -9.62
CA LEU A 25 -14.17 20.57 -9.46
C LEU A 25 -14.58 20.54 -7.99
N SER A 26 -15.71 21.17 -7.69
CA SER A 26 -16.28 21.29 -6.34
C SER A 26 -17.65 20.58 -6.28
N LEU A 27 -17.94 19.93 -5.16
CA LEU A 27 -19.25 19.34 -4.88
C LEU A 27 -19.84 20.01 -3.64
N GLY A 28 -20.77 20.94 -3.85
CA GLY A 28 -21.17 21.89 -2.81
C GLY A 28 -20.02 22.83 -2.49
N ASP A 29 -19.76 23.06 -1.19
CA ASP A 29 -18.70 23.94 -0.73
C ASP A 29 -17.30 23.27 -0.67
N THR A 30 -17.21 21.98 -0.99
CA THR A 30 -15.96 21.20 -0.93
C THR A 30 -15.31 21.07 -2.30
N ARG A 31 -14.07 21.56 -2.47
CA ARG A 31 -13.23 21.27 -3.64
C ARG A 31 -12.78 19.80 -3.60
N ILE A 32 -13.12 19.02 -4.62
CA ILE A 32 -12.86 17.58 -4.73
C ILE A 32 -11.71 17.27 -5.69
N LEU A 33 -11.56 18.08 -6.74
CA LEU A 33 -10.42 18.08 -7.65
C LEU A 33 -9.83 19.49 -7.68
N ASP A 34 -8.51 19.60 -7.69
CA ASP A 34 -7.81 20.88 -7.61
C ASP A 34 -6.63 20.92 -8.60
N SER A 35 -6.79 21.69 -9.67
CA SER A 35 -5.74 21.95 -10.68
C SER A 35 -5.11 20.68 -11.27
N VAL A 36 -5.92 19.64 -11.53
CA VAL A 36 -5.46 18.35 -12.06
C VAL A 36 -5.11 18.48 -13.55
N SER A 37 -3.83 18.27 -13.88
CA SER A 37 -3.34 18.22 -15.27
C SER A 37 -2.62 16.91 -15.54
N ILE A 38 -3.01 16.21 -16.62
CA ILE A 38 -2.34 14.99 -17.09
C ILE A 38 -2.74 14.65 -18.53
N ASP A 39 -1.78 14.17 -19.31
CA ASP A 39 -1.96 13.67 -20.67
C ASP A 39 -1.76 12.15 -20.69
N VAL A 40 -2.74 11.39 -21.17
CA VAL A 40 -2.67 9.92 -21.31
C VAL A 40 -2.50 9.55 -22.79
N GLY A 41 -1.43 8.82 -23.10
CA GLY A 41 -1.13 8.35 -24.46
C GLY A 41 -2.11 7.30 -24.97
N GLU A 42 -2.27 7.22 -26.30
CA GLU A 42 -3.06 6.16 -26.95
C GLU A 42 -2.49 4.77 -26.64
N GLY A 43 -3.37 3.77 -26.44
CA GLY A 43 -2.97 2.38 -26.24
C GLY A 43 -2.26 2.13 -24.91
N SER A 44 -2.51 2.95 -23.89
CA SER A 44 -1.97 2.78 -22.54
C SER A 44 -3.03 2.35 -21.53
N PHE A 45 -2.59 1.62 -20.50
CA PHE A 45 -3.38 1.25 -19.33
C PHE A 45 -2.90 2.04 -18.10
N VAL A 46 -3.65 3.07 -17.71
CA VAL A 46 -3.33 3.93 -16.57
C VAL A 46 -4.17 3.59 -15.34
N GLY A 47 -3.51 3.32 -14.21
CA GLY A 47 -4.14 3.08 -12.92
C GLY A 47 -4.28 4.36 -12.09
N LEU A 48 -5.52 4.77 -11.78
CA LEU A 48 -5.80 5.80 -10.78
C LEU A 48 -5.81 5.14 -9.39
N ILE A 49 -4.85 5.51 -8.55
CA ILE A 49 -4.70 5.03 -7.17
C ILE A 49 -4.77 6.21 -6.18
N GLY A 50 -4.86 5.91 -4.88
CA GLY A 50 -4.99 6.91 -3.81
C GLY A 50 -6.01 6.47 -2.75
N PRO A 51 -6.13 7.19 -1.61
CA PRO A 51 -7.05 6.83 -0.55
C PRO A 51 -8.52 6.99 -0.95
N ASN A 52 -9.42 6.58 -0.06
CA ASN A 52 -10.84 6.87 -0.19
C ASN A 52 -11.08 8.38 -0.06
N GLY A 53 -11.97 8.94 -0.87
CA GLY A 53 -12.22 10.38 -0.93
C GLY A 53 -11.24 11.20 -1.78
N ALA A 54 -10.13 10.63 -2.28
CA ALA A 54 -9.12 11.33 -3.09
C ALA A 54 -9.60 11.90 -4.45
N GLY A 55 -10.86 11.71 -4.82
CA GLY A 55 -11.44 12.20 -6.06
C GLY A 55 -11.40 11.25 -7.26
N LYS A 56 -10.88 10.01 -7.14
CA LYS A 56 -10.77 9.00 -8.23
C LYS A 56 -12.04 8.89 -9.10
N THR A 57 -13.17 8.52 -8.49
CA THR A 57 -14.48 8.39 -9.18
C THR A 57 -15.00 9.73 -9.72
N THR A 58 -14.69 10.84 -9.06
CA THR A 58 -15.04 12.19 -9.55
C THR A 58 -14.26 12.52 -10.82
N LEU A 59 -12.96 12.18 -10.88
CA LEU A 59 -12.13 12.36 -12.06
C LEU A 59 -12.64 11.51 -13.23
N LEU A 60 -12.98 10.23 -13.00
CA LEU A 60 -13.60 9.37 -14.03
C LEU A 60 -14.95 9.91 -14.54
N ARG A 61 -15.76 10.50 -13.66
CA ARG A 61 -17.03 11.17 -14.04
C ARG A 61 -16.83 12.51 -14.74
N THR A 62 -15.69 13.16 -14.53
CA THR A 62 -15.31 14.37 -15.28
C THR A 62 -14.86 13.95 -16.68
N LEU A 63 -13.99 12.94 -16.78
CA LEU A 63 -13.49 12.36 -18.03
C LEU A 63 -14.59 11.86 -18.99
N ASN A 64 -15.67 11.27 -18.49
CA ASN A 64 -16.80 10.84 -19.34
C ASN A 64 -17.87 11.91 -19.60
N GLY A 65 -17.64 13.15 -19.16
CA GLY A 65 -18.56 14.27 -19.37
C GLY A 65 -19.78 14.33 -18.44
N ALA A 66 -19.89 13.44 -17.45
CA ALA A 66 -21.03 13.40 -16.52
C ALA A 66 -21.00 14.50 -15.45
N LEU A 67 -19.82 14.98 -15.07
CA LEU A 67 -19.61 16.14 -14.20
C LEU A 67 -18.75 17.15 -14.94
N ALA A 68 -19.24 18.38 -15.14
CA ALA A 68 -18.44 19.46 -15.70
C ALA A 68 -17.52 20.06 -14.61
N PRO A 69 -16.26 20.39 -14.91
CA PRO A 69 -15.38 21.06 -13.97
C PRO A 69 -15.74 22.54 -13.81
N ASP A 70 -15.33 23.14 -12.69
CA ASP A 70 -15.45 24.58 -12.43
C ASP A 70 -14.40 25.37 -13.23
N GLU A 71 -13.20 24.80 -13.35
CA GLU A 71 -12.03 25.40 -13.99
C GLU A 71 -11.26 24.33 -14.80
N GLY A 72 -10.52 24.77 -15.82
CA GLY A 72 -9.76 23.88 -16.69
C GLY A 72 -10.56 23.29 -17.85
N ALA A 73 -9.98 22.31 -18.55
CA ALA A 73 -10.60 21.65 -19.70
C ALA A 73 -10.29 20.15 -19.73
N VAL A 74 -11.22 19.38 -20.31
CA VAL A 74 -11.09 17.93 -20.51
C VAL A 74 -11.26 17.63 -21.99
N ARG A 75 -10.24 17.02 -22.62
CA ARG A 75 -10.29 16.59 -24.01
C ARG A 75 -10.06 15.10 -24.14
N VAL A 76 -10.79 14.46 -25.05
CA VAL A 76 -10.62 13.06 -25.42
C VAL A 76 -10.56 12.95 -26.94
N ALA A 77 -9.55 12.28 -27.47
CA ALA A 77 -9.27 12.22 -28.91
C ALA A 77 -9.29 13.62 -29.58
N GLY A 78 -8.70 14.62 -28.90
CA GLY A 78 -8.64 16.02 -29.32
C GLY A 78 -9.90 16.87 -29.08
N GLU A 79 -11.07 16.27 -28.84
CA GLU A 79 -12.36 16.97 -28.68
C GLU A 79 -12.66 17.29 -27.21
N ASP A 80 -13.20 18.47 -26.93
CA ASP A 80 -13.66 18.87 -25.59
C ASP A 80 -14.95 18.12 -25.21
N VAL A 81 -14.89 17.24 -24.20
CA VAL A 81 -16.01 16.36 -23.86
C VAL A 81 -17.22 17.08 -23.25
N HIS A 82 -17.02 18.28 -22.69
CA HIS A 82 -18.10 19.09 -22.10
C HIS A 82 -18.72 20.06 -23.09
N ALA A 83 -18.00 20.42 -24.18
CA ALA A 83 -18.57 21.12 -25.33
C ALA A 83 -19.47 20.22 -26.19
N LEU A 84 -19.30 18.89 -26.11
CA LEU A 84 -20.08 17.91 -26.84
C LEU A 84 -21.46 17.64 -26.22
N SER A 85 -22.43 17.27 -27.04
CA SER A 85 -23.66 16.64 -26.52
C SER A 85 -23.30 15.31 -25.84
N SER A 86 -24.02 14.93 -24.77
CA SER A 86 -23.83 13.64 -24.07
C SER A 86 -23.76 12.44 -25.04
N LYS A 87 -24.59 12.40 -26.08
CA LYS A 87 -24.56 11.36 -27.12
C LYS A 87 -23.27 11.31 -27.94
N ALA A 88 -22.59 12.45 -28.12
CA ALA A 88 -21.31 12.55 -28.80
C ALA A 88 -20.14 12.25 -27.87
N ALA A 89 -20.17 12.72 -26.61
CA ALA A 89 -19.19 12.34 -25.59
C ALA A 89 -19.17 10.81 -25.36
N SER A 90 -20.34 10.16 -25.31
CA SER A 90 -20.48 8.69 -25.28
C SER A 90 -20.10 7.98 -26.59
N ARG A 91 -19.46 8.64 -27.56
CA ARG A 91 -18.75 7.99 -28.68
C ARG A 91 -17.24 8.07 -28.56
N LEU A 92 -16.74 8.88 -27.62
CA LEU A 92 -15.32 9.01 -27.28
C LEU A 92 -14.97 8.19 -26.04
N VAL A 93 -15.88 8.13 -25.06
CA VAL A 93 -15.64 7.48 -23.77
C VAL A 93 -16.75 6.47 -23.44
N ALA A 94 -16.35 5.23 -23.14
CA ALA A 94 -17.20 4.25 -22.47
C ALA A 94 -16.80 4.13 -20.98
N THR A 95 -17.73 3.73 -20.11
CA THR A 95 -17.47 3.59 -18.68
C THR A 95 -18.07 2.30 -18.14
N VAL A 96 -17.26 1.54 -17.41
CA VAL A 96 -17.68 0.40 -16.59
C VAL A 96 -17.79 0.88 -15.14
N PRO A 97 -19.02 0.96 -14.57
CA PRO A 97 -19.22 1.49 -13.22
C PRO A 97 -18.95 0.43 -12.13
N GLN A 98 -18.51 0.88 -10.96
CA GLN A 98 -18.32 0.08 -9.74
C GLN A 98 -19.57 -0.75 -9.38
N THR A 99 -20.74 -0.12 -9.44
CA THR A 99 -22.00 -0.79 -9.09
C THR A 99 -22.48 -1.68 -10.25
N THR A 100 -22.25 -2.98 -10.11
CA THR A 100 -22.63 -3.98 -11.11
C THR A 100 -24.09 -4.48 -10.98
N SER A 101 -24.88 -3.96 -10.03
CA SER A 101 -26.26 -4.42 -9.80
C SER A 101 -27.20 -3.95 -10.92
N VAL A 102 -27.74 -4.91 -11.68
CA VAL A 102 -28.80 -4.65 -12.67
C VAL A 102 -30.15 -5.01 -12.03
N THR A 103 -31.01 -4.02 -11.84
CA THR A 103 -32.32 -4.18 -11.16
C THR A 103 -33.35 -4.94 -12.00
N PHE A 104 -33.14 -5.04 -13.31
CA PHE A 104 -34.08 -5.62 -14.26
C PHE A 104 -33.49 -6.86 -14.93
N ASP A 105 -34.29 -7.91 -15.01
CA ASP A 105 -33.86 -9.23 -15.47
C ASP A 105 -33.86 -9.33 -17.01
N PHE A 106 -32.85 -8.72 -17.63
CA PHE A 106 -32.62 -8.79 -19.07
C PHE A 106 -31.64 -9.90 -19.44
N PRO A 107 -31.80 -10.57 -20.61
CA PRO A 107 -30.77 -11.43 -21.16
C PRO A 107 -29.44 -10.68 -21.32
N VAL A 108 -28.31 -11.34 -21.07
CA VAL A 108 -26.96 -10.77 -21.23
C VAL A 108 -26.79 -10.08 -22.57
N ARG A 109 -27.25 -10.71 -23.66
CA ARG A 109 -27.23 -10.15 -25.01
C ARG A 109 -27.92 -8.77 -25.10
N GLU A 110 -29.09 -8.61 -24.48
CA GLU A 110 -29.81 -7.34 -24.48
C GLU A 110 -29.11 -6.28 -23.62
N VAL A 111 -28.43 -6.67 -22.53
CA VAL A 111 -27.56 -5.76 -21.76
C VAL A 111 -26.39 -5.26 -22.61
N VAL A 112 -25.71 -6.13 -23.35
CA VAL A 112 -24.60 -5.73 -24.24
C VAL A 112 -25.09 -4.82 -25.37
N LYS A 113 -26.26 -5.11 -25.97
CA LYS A 113 -26.90 -4.24 -26.96
C LYS A 113 -27.13 -2.80 -26.48
N MET A 114 -27.30 -2.56 -25.18
CA MET A 114 -27.43 -1.19 -24.64
C MET A 114 -26.19 -0.33 -24.90
N GLY A 115 -25.01 -0.92 -25.12
CA GLY A 115 -23.80 -0.22 -25.56
C GLY A 115 -23.94 0.49 -26.91
N ARG A 116 -24.87 0.06 -27.77
CA ARG A 116 -25.13 0.71 -29.08
C ARG A 116 -25.97 1.99 -28.99
N THR A 117 -26.45 2.36 -27.81
CA THR A 117 -27.32 3.54 -27.62
C THR A 117 -26.74 4.84 -28.20
N PRO A 118 -25.44 5.19 -28.02
CA PRO A 118 -24.85 6.41 -28.58
C PRO A 118 -24.78 6.41 -30.12
N HIS A 119 -24.83 5.25 -30.77
CA HIS A 119 -24.79 5.13 -32.23
C HIS A 119 -26.17 5.28 -32.89
N ARG A 120 -27.26 4.99 -32.16
CA ARG A 120 -28.61 4.91 -32.72
C ARG A 120 -29.41 6.21 -32.61
N GLY A 121 -30.04 6.64 -33.71
CA GLY A 121 -31.04 7.71 -33.74
C GLY A 121 -32.39 7.26 -33.17
N ARG A 122 -33.20 8.22 -32.70
CA ARG A 122 -34.51 7.96 -32.03
C ARG A 122 -35.52 7.16 -32.88
N PHE A 123 -35.36 7.18 -34.19
CA PHE A 123 -36.20 6.47 -35.16
C PHE A 123 -35.40 5.48 -36.02
N GLU A 124 -34.14 5.22 -35.69
CA GLU A 124 -33.29 4.30 -36.45
C GLU A 124 -33.47 2.86 -35.97
N GLY A 125 -33.82 1.97 -36.90
CA GLY A 125 -33.83 0.53 -36.67
C GLY A 125 -32.46 -0.01 -36.29
N TRP A 126 -32.45 -1.24 -35.78
CA TRP A 126 -31.23 -2.01 -35.55
C TRP A 126 -30.54 -2.34 -36.88
N ARG A 127 -29.21 -2.30 -36.93
CA ARG A 127 -28.41 -2.51 -38.16
C ARG A 127 -27.44 -3.68 -38.00
N GLU A 128 -27.04 -4.28 -39.11
CA GLU A 128 -26.01 -5.35 -39.14
C GLU A 128 -24.69 -4.95 -38.46
N ARG A 129 -24.30 -3.66 -38.52
CA ARG A 129 -23.14 -3.16 -37.77
C ARG A 129 -23.33 -3.22 -36.24
N ASP A 130 -24.56 -3.00 -35.76
CA ASP A 130 -24.85 -3.06 -34.33
C ASP A 130 -24.79 -4.51 -33.82
N ASP A 131 -25.28 -5.48 -34.61
CA ASP A 131 -25.07 -6.92 -34.34
C ASP A 131 -23.57 -7.27 -34.35
N ALA A 132 -22.82 -6.85 -35.37
CA ALA A 132 -21.39 -7.15 -35.48
C ALA A 132 -20.58 -6.59 -34.30
N ALA A 133 -20.89 -5.38 -33.83
CA ALA A 133 -20.26 -4.76 -32.67
C ALA A 133 -20.59 -5.49 -31.36
N VAL A 134 -21.86 -5.88 -31.15
CA VAL A 134 -22.30 -6.66 -29.98
C VAL A 134 -21.64 -8.04 -29.97
N GLU A 135 -21.68 -8.75 -31.09
CA GLU A 135 -21.05 -10.07 -31.25
C GLU A 135 -19.52 -10.00 -31.05
N SER A 136 -18.86 -8.96 -31.54
CA SER A 136 -17.42 -8.73 -31.31
C SER A 136 -17.11 -8.52 -29.83
N ALA A 137 -17.89 -7.66 -29.16
CA ALA A 137 -17.70 -7.38 -27.74
C ALA A 137 -17.97 -8.60 -26.85
N MET A 138 -18.97 -9.42 -27.19
CA MET A 138 -19.26 -10.66 -26.46
C MET A 138 -18.14 -11.70 -26.62
N ARG A 139 -17.55 -11.83 -27.83
CA ARG A 139 -16.37 -12.68 -28.05
C ARG A 139 -15.13 -12.21 -27.30
N ARG A 140 -14.79 -10.92 -27.39
CA ARG A 140 -13.60 -10.35 -26.71
C ARG A 140 -13.66 -10.49 -25.18
N THR A 141 -14.84 -10.73 -24.59
CA THR A 141 -15.05 -10.86 -23.14
C THR A 141 -15.46 -12.26 -22.68
N ALA A 142 -15.51 -13.23 -23.60
CA ALA A 142 -15.92 -14.61 -23.35
C ALA A 142 -17.28 -14.72 -22.60
N VAL A 143 -18.32 -14.09 -23.16
CA VAL A 143 -19.70 -14.11 -22.62
C VAL A 143 -20.76 -14.59 -23.62
N GLU A 144 -20.38 -15.11 -24.80
CA GLU A 144 -21.31 -15.59 -25.83
C GLU A 144 -22.16 -16.76 -25.33
N SER A 145 -21.57 -17.67 -24.55
CA SER A 145 -22.25 -18.80 -23.90
C SER A 145 -23.27 -18.36 -22.84
N LEU A 146 -23.24 -17.09 -22.42
CA LEU A 146 -24.15 -16.50 -21.45
C LEU A 146 -25.27 -15.69 -22.12
N ALA A 147 -25.26 -15.53 -23.45
CA ALA A 147 -26.08 -14.57 -24.19
C ALA A 147 -27.57 -14.55 -23.81
N ASP A 148 -28.18 -15.73 -23.70
CA ASP A 148 -29.60 -15.91 -23.42
C ASP A 148 -29.91 -16.09 -21.92
N ARG A 149 -28.88 -16.15 -21.06
CA ARG A 149 -29.07 -16.19 -19.59
C ARG A 149 -29.50 -14.80 -19.10
N PRO A 150 -30.37 -14.72 -18.09
CA PRO A 150 -30.67 -13.46 -17.43
C PRO A 150 -29.45 -12.94 -16.68
N VAL A 151 -29.19 -11.62 -16.75
CA VAL A 151 -28.00 -10.98 -16.15
C VAL A 151 -28.00 -11.00 -14.61
N THR A 152 -29.15 -11.24 -13.98
CA THR A 152 -29.23 -11.45 -12.52
C THR A 152 -28.80 -12.85 -12.10
N ALA A 153 -28.75 -13.81 -13.03
CA ALA A 153 -28.49 -15.22 -12.81
C ALA A 153 -27.06 -15.67 -13.20
N VAL A 154 -26.16 -14.73 -13.54
CA VAL A 154 -24.73 -14.98 -13.78
C VAL A 154 -23.88 -14.63 -12.56
N SER A 155 -22.66 -15.17 -12.44
CA SER A 155 -21.76 -14.86 -11.33
C SER A 155 -21.32 -13.39 -11.31
N GLY A 156 -20.77 -12.90 -10.19
CA GLY A 156 -20.24 -11.54 -10.10
C GLY A 156 -19.17 -11.24 -11.17
N GLY A 157 -18.22 -12.15 -11.35
CA GLY A 157 -17.17 -12.04 -12.38
C GLY A 157 -17.69 -12.21 -13.81
N GLU A 158 -18.71 -13.05 -14.03
CA GLU A 158 -19.42 -13.10 -15.32
C GLU A 158 -20.13 -11.77 -15.62
N ARG A 159 -20.84 -11.21 -14.64
CA ARG A 159 -21.55 -9.93 -14.74
C ARG A 159 -20.59 -8.77 -15.04
N GLN A 160 -19.40 -8.76 -14.44
CA GLN A 160 -18.38 -7.76 -14.73
C GLN A 160 -17.92 -7.82 -16.18
N ARG A 161 -17.63 -9.02 -16.71
CA ARG A 161 -17.30 -9.18 -18.14
C ARG A 161 -18.46 -8.78 -19.07
N VAL A 162 -19.72 -8.99 -18.67
CA VAL A 162 -20.90 -8.49 -19.42
C VAL A 162 -20.96 -6.95 -19.44
N LEU A 163 -20.57 -6.27 -18.36
CA LEU A 163 -20.50 -4.81 -18.34
C LEU A 163 -19.34 -4.25 -19.18
N ILE A 164 -18.18 -4.93 -19.16
CA ILE A 164 -17.07 -4.64 -20.09
C ILE A 164 -17.52 -4.87 -21.53
N ALA A 165 -18.24 -5.97 -21.83
CA ALA A 165 -18.79 -6.24 -23.15
C ALA A 165 -19.75 -5.14 -23.61
N ARG A 166 -20.63 -4.67 -22.72
CA ARG A 166 -21.52 -3.53 -22.99
C ARG A 166 -20.73 -2.25 -23.30
N ALA A 167 -19.64 -1.98 -22.58
CA ALA A 167 -18.77 -0.83 -22.84
C ALA A 167 -18.05 -0.98 -24.20
N LEU A 168 -17.46 -2.13 -24.50
CA LEU A 168 -16.79 -2.40 -25.77
C LEU A 168 -17.72 -2.37 -26.98
N ALA A 169 -18.98 -2.80 -26.82
CA ALA A 169 -19.98 -2.68 -27.88
C ALA A 169 -20.23 -1.22 -28.29
N GLN A 170 -19.84 -0.24 -27.47
CA GLN A 170 -19.91 1.19 -27.77
C GLN A 170 -18.87 1.66 -28.80
N GLU A 171 -17.86 0.86 -29.16
CA GLU A 171 -16.79 1.20 -30.12
C GLU A 171 -16.12 2.57 -29.82
N THR A 172 -15.65 2.78 -28.59
CA THR A 172 -14.99 4.03 -28.15
C THR A 172 -13.46 3.89 -28.10
N PRO A 173 -12.68 4.98 -28.36
CA PRO A 173 -11.22 4.96 -28.19
C PRO A 173 -10.77 4.84 -26.73
N VAL A 174 -11.56 5.38 -25.78
CA VAL A 174 -11.26 5.34 -24.34
C VAL A 174 -12.27 4.46 -23.59
N LEU A 175 -11.74 3.65 -22.68
CA LEU A 175 -12.47 2.84 -21.71
C LEU A 175 -12.11 3.29 -20.28
N LEU A 176 -13.09 3.78 -19.54
CA LEU A 176 -12.94 4.08 -18.10
C LEU A 176 -13.50 2.94 -17.25
N LEU A 177 -12.80 2.57 -16.18
CA LEU A 177 -13.25 1.56 -15.23
C LEU A 177 -13.22 2.12 -13.81
N ASP A 178 -14.37 2.19 -13.16
CA ASP A 178 -14.52 2.65 -11.77
C ASP A 178 -14.53 1.39 -10.88
N GLU A 179 -13.39 1.08 -10.25
CA GLU A 179 -13.18 -0.08 -9.38
C GLU A 179 -13.58 -1.45 -10.00
N PRO A 180 -12.99 -1.85 -11.15
CA PRO A 180 -13.43 -3.04 -11.88
C PRO A 180 -13.22 -4.37 -11.16
N THR A 181 -12.43 -4.38 -10.08
CA THR A 181 -12.08 -5.54 -9.26
C THR A 181 -12.87 -5.60 -7.94
N ALA A 182 -13.69 -4.59 -7.62
CA ALA A 182 -14.44 -4.53 -6.37
C ALA A 182 -15.42 -5.71 -6.21
N SER A 183 -15.46 -6.29 -5.01
CA SER A 183 -16.34 -7.42 -4.65
C SER A 183 -16.17 -8.69 -5.51
N LEU A 184 -15.01 -8.86 -6.17
CA LEU A 184 -14.64 -10.09 -6.88
C LEU A 184 -13.62 -10.91 -6.09
N ASP A 185 -13.61 -12.23 -6.26
CA ASP A 185 -12.50 -13.08 -5.80
C ASP A 185 -11.23 -12.86 -6.63
N ILE A 186 -10.08 -13.26 -6.09
CA ILE A 186 -8.75 -13.05 -6.70
C ILE A 186 -8.68 -13.54 -8.16
N ASN A 187 -9.31 -14.68 -8.49
CA ASN A 187 -9.30 -15.23 -9.84
C ASN A 187 -10.09 -14.35 -10.82
N HIS A 188 -11.24 -13.85 -10.37
CA HIS A 188 -12.06 -12.91 -11.14
C HIS A 188 -11.47 -11.50 -11.22
N GLN A 189 -10.71 -11.04 -10.21
CA GLN A 189 -9.94 -9.79 -10.29
C GLN A 189 -8.84 -9.87 -11.36
N VAL A 190 -7.98 -10.89 -11.26
CA VAL A 190 -6.91 -11.21 -12.22
C VAL A 190 -7.45 -11.25 -13.65
N ARG A 191 -8.44 -12.10 -13.93
CA ARG A 191 -9.05 -12.22 -15.27
C ARG A 191 -9.68 -10.95 -15.80
N THR A 192 -10.11 -10.04 -14.93
CA THR A 192 -10.69 -8.75 -15.33
C THR A 192 -9.60 -7.78 -15.77
N LEU A 193 -8.45 -7.76 -15.07
CA LEU A 193 -7.31 -6.91 -15.43
C LEU A 193 -6.51 -7.47 -16.61
N GLU A 194 -6.36 -8.80 -16.72
CA GLU A 194 -5.86 -9.49 -17.92
C GLU A 194 -6.68 -9.11 -19.15
N LEU A 195 -8.00 -9.20 -19.06
CA LEU A 195 -8.90 -8.76 -20.13
C LEU A 195 -8.69 -7.29 -20.50
N VAL A 196 -8.53 -6.37 -19.54
CA VAL A 196 -8.26 -4.96 -19.87
C VAL A 196 -6.89 -4.79 -20.53
N SER A 197 -5.86 -5.51 -20.07
CA SER A 197 -4.53 -5.52 -20.68
C SER A 197 -4.56 -6.01 -22.14
N ASP A 198 -5.27 -7.11 -22.42
CA ASP A 198 -5.48 -7.61 -23.80
C ASP A 198 -6.21 -6.58 -24.69
N LEU A 199 -7.22 -5.90 -24.15
CA LEU A 199 -7.95 -4.84 -24.86
C LEU A 199 -7.06 -3.63 -25.18
N VAL A 200 -6.09 -3.33 -24.30
CA VAL A 200 -5.11 -2.25 -24.48
C VAL A 200 -4.03 -2.64 -25.49
N ALA A 201 -3.54 -3.89 -25.46
CA ALA A 201 -2.65 -4.43 -26.48
C ALA A 201 -3.28 -4.45 -27.90
N ASP A 202 -4.61 -4.60 -27.98
CA ASP A 202 -5.40 -4.42 -29.21
C ASP A 202 -5.57 -2.93 -29.64
N GLY A 203 -5.04 -1.96 -28.89
CA GLY A 203 -5.07 -0.52 -29.18
C GLY A 203 -6.17 0.30 -28.49
N THR A 204 -6.86 -0.24 -27.48
CA THR A 204 -7.79 0.55 -26.64
C THR A 204 -7.00 1.37 -25.63
N THR A 205 -7.43 2.59 -25.30
CA THR A 205 -6.85 3.31 -24.13
C THR A 205 -7.71 3.07 -22.90
N ALA A 206 -7.10 2.66 -21.78
CA ALA A 206 -7.83 2.32 -20.55
C ALA A 206 -7.36 3.15 -19.35
N VAL A 207 -8.32 3.68 -18.57
CA VAL A 207 -8.04 4.30 -17.27
C VAL A 207 -8.92 3.64 -16.21
N ALA A 208 -8.30 3.02 -15.21
CA ALA A 208 -9.02 2.30 -14.15
C ALA A 208 -8.72 2.88 -12.77
N ALA A 209 -9.75 3.16 -11.97
CA ALA A 209 -9.59 3.31 -10.53
C ALA A 209 -9.36 1.93 -9.90
N ILE A 210 -8.19 1.71 -9.31
CA ILE A 210 -7.80 0.45 -8.67
C ILE A 210 -7.41 0.76 -7.22
N HIS A 211 -7.93 -0.02 -6.27
CA HIS A 211 -7.58 0.13 -4.85
C HIS A 211 -6.42 -0.76 -4.42
N ASP A 212 -6.27 -1.93 -5.03
CA ASP A 212 -5.15 -2.83 -4.75
C ASP A 212 -3.90 -2.33 -5.49
N LEU A 213 -2.92 -1.85 -4.72
CA LEU A 213 -1.68 -1.28 -5.25
C LEU A 213 -0.81 -2.31 -5.97
N ASN A 214 -0.87 -3.58 -5.57
CA ASN A 214 -0.08 -4.66 -6.16
C ASN A 214 -0.67 -5.10 -7.51
N LEU A 215 -2.00 -5.15 -7.63
CA LEU A 215 -2.67 -5.34 -8.92
C LEU A 215 -2.42 -4.16 -9.86
N ALA A 216 -2.53 -2.92 -9.36
CA ALA A 216 -2.22 -1.74 -10.16
C ALA A 216 -0.77 -1.75 -10.67
N ALA A 217 0.20 -2.08 -9.79
CA ALA A 217 1.61 -2.20 -10.14
C ALA A 217 1.95 -3.32 -11.13
N HIS A 218 1.10 -4.34 -11.22
CA HIS A 218 1.33 -5.50 -12.08
C HIS A 218 0.72 -5.35 -13.48
N TYR A 219 -0.45 -4.70 -13.58
CA TYR A 219 -1.23 -4.64 -14.83
C TYR A 219 -1.19 -3.29 -15.55
N CYS A 220 -0.91 -2.17 -14.88
CA CYS A 220 -0.93 -0.85 -15.50
C CYS A 220 0.47 -0.45 -15.99
N ASP A 221 0.54 0.13 -17.19
CA ASP A 221 1.77 0.70 -17.76
C ASP A 221 2.28 1.90 -16.95
N ALA A 222 1.33 2.63 -16.34
CA ALA A 222 1.60 3.76 -15.49
C ALA A 222 0.52 3.97 -14.42
N LEU A 223 0.89 4.68 -13.36
CA LEU A 223 0.02 4.99 -12.24
C LEU A 223 -0.12 6.50 -12.05
N VAL A 224 -1.25 6.91 -11.47
CA VAL A 224 -1.54 8.27 -11.04
C VAL A 224 -2.03 8.20 -9.60
N LEU A 225 -1.21 8.68 -8.68
CA LEU A 225 -1.53 8.74 -7.27
C LEU A 225 -2.23 10.06 -6.97
N LEU A 226 -3.53 9.99 -6.72
CA LEU A 226 -4.33 11.12 -6.25
C LEU A 226 -4.30 11.18 -4.72
N SER A 227 -4.00 12.35 -4.15
CA SER A 227 -4.18 12.66 -2.73
C SER A 227 -4.72 14.08 -2.58
N GLY A 228 -5.64 14.31 -1.64
CA GLY A 228 -6.24 15.63 -1.39
C GLY A 228 -6.89 16.30 -2.61
N GLY A 229 -7.35 15.53 -3.62
CA GLY A 229 -7.90 16.06 -4.87
C GLY A 229 -6.86 16.52 -5.91
N ARG A 230 -5.57 16.29 -5.65
CA ARG A 230 -4.43 16.64 -6.52
C ARG A 230 -3.69 15.38 -6.96
N ILE A 231 -2.92 15.46 -8.05
CA ILE A 231 -1.93 14.44 -8.39
C ILE A 231 -0.71 14.65 -7.49
N LEU A 232 -0.41 13.67 -6.64
CA LEU A 232 0.81 13.63 -5.83
C LEU A 232 2.00 13.13 -6.65
N SER A 233 1.79 12.04 -7.41
CA SER A 233 2.79 11.47 -8.31
C SER A 233 2.12 10.80 -9.51
N ALA A 234 2.75 10.87 -10.67
CA ALA A 234 2.36 10.13 -11.87
C ALA A 234 3.62 9.68 -12.60
N GLY A 235 3.65 8.42 -13.02
CA GLY A 235 4.84 7.76 -13.56
C GLY A 235 4.63 6.26 -13.76
N ASP A 236 5.71 5.54 -14.04
CA ASP A 236 5.72 4.08 -13.96
C ASP A 236 5.47 3.61 -12.50
N PRO A 237 5.06 2.34 -12.27
CA PRO A 237 4.79 1.87 -10.93
C PRO A 237 5.94 2.05 -9.91
N ALA A 238 7.21 2.04 -10.32
CA ALA A 238 8.35 2.15 -9.40
C ALA A 238 8.71 3.60 -9.03
N THR A 239 8.29 4.59 -9.82
CA THR A 239 8.40 6.01 -9.45
C THR A 239 7.20 6.51 -8.65
N VAL A 240 6.03 5.89 -8.83
CA VAL A 240 4.80 6.26 -8.11
C VAL A 240 4.69 5.56 -6.75
N LEU A 241 4.88 4.24 -6.69
CA LEU A 241 4.77 3.47 -5.44
C LEU A 241 6.11 3.49 -4.71
N THR A 242 6.38 4.58 -3.99
CA THR A 242 7.53 4.72 -3.09
C THR A 242 7.05 4.83 -1.64
N GLU A 243 7.87 4.42 -0.69
CA GLU A 243 7.54 4.46 0.75
C GLU A 243 7.19 5.87 1.21
N GLY A 244 7.84 6.90 0.66
CA GLY A 244 7.50 8.32 0.89
C GLY A 244 6.12 8.70 0.36
N ASN A 245 5.81 8.36 -0.90
CA ASN A 245 4.51 8.65 -1.52
C ASN A 245 3.36 7.90 -0.82
N LEU A 246 3.62 6.68 -0.35
CA LEU A 246 2.63 5.86 0.37
C LEU A 246 2.32 6.46 1.75
N ARG A 247 3.34 6.89 2.49
CA ARG A 247 3.17 7.62 3.75
C ARG A 247 2.38 8.91 3.55
N GLU A 248 2.74 9.73 2.57
CA GLU A 248 2.05 11.01 2.29
C GLU A 248 0.61 10.84 1.79
N ALA A 249 0.30 9.81 0.99
CA ALA A 249 -1.03 9.62 0.43
C ALA A 249 -1.98 8.77 1.28
N PHE A 250 -1.47 7.81 2.04
CA PHE A 250 -2.29 6.82 2.76
C PHE A 250 -2.10 6.83 4.27
N ASP A 251 -1.16 7.62 4.82
CA ASP A 251 -0.75 7.57 6.23
C ASP A 251 -0.32 6.15 6.64
N ALA A 252 0.37 5.47 5.72
CA ALA A 252 0.70 4.05 5.82
C ALA A 252 2.20 3.81 5.77
N GLU A 253 2.74 3.22 6.84
CA GLU A 253 4.06 2.59 6.80
C GLU A 253 4.02 1.36 5.89
N ALA A 254 4.98 1.27 4.98
CA ALA A 254 5.03 0.21 3.98
C ALA A 254 6.46 -0.02 3.50
N VAL A 255 6.77 -1.27 3.14
CA VAL A 255 7.99 -1.64 2.43
C VAL A 255 7.66 -1.79 0.95
N VAL A 256 8.46 -1.15 0.10
CA VAL A 256 8.39 -1.33 -1.35
C VAL A 256 9.52 -2.24 -1.83
N SER A 257 9.15 -3.31 -2.53
CA SER A 257 10.08 -4.31 -3.06
C SER A 257 9.74 -4.67 -4.51
N ARG A 258 10.55 -5.57 -5.11
CA ARG A 258 10.17 -6.23 -6.37
C ARG A 258 9.68 -7.63 -6.07
N HIS A 259 8.51 -7.98 -6.59
CA HIS A 259 7.96 -9.32 -6.45
C HIS A 259 8.86 -10.36 -7.17
N PRO A 260 9.31 -11.42 -6.49
CA PRO A 260 10.38 -12.29 -7.01
C PRO A 260 9.98 -13.13 -8.24
N VAL A 261 8.68 -13.32 -8.49
CA VAL A 261 8.18 -14.11 -9.62
C VAL A 261 7.87 -13.24 -10.84
N THR A 262 7.40 -12.01 -10.64
CA THR A 262 6.88 -11.13 -11.72
C THR A 262 7.77 -9.92 -12.01
N GLY A 263 8.71 -9.57 -11.12
CA GLY A 263 9.57 -8.39 -11.25
C GLY A 263 8.87 -7.04 -11.05
N SER A 264 7.52 -7.04 -10.98
CA SER A 264 6.69 -5.87 -10.69
C SER A 264 6.94 -5.33 -9.29
N VAL A 265 6.57 -4.06 -9.07
CA VAL A 265 6.61 -3.46 -7.74
C VAL A 265 5.62 -4.17 -6.82
N TYR A 266 6.00 -4.35 -5.56
CA TYR A 266 5.18 -4.98 -4.53
C TYR A 266 5.25 -4.18 -3.25
N VAL A 267 4.07 -3.78 -2.77
CA VAL A 267 3.85 -3.01 -1.54
C VAL A 267 3.40 -3.98 -0.45
N THR A 268 4.15 -3.99 0.65
CA THR A 268 3.78 -4.67 1.90
C THR A 268 3.51 -3.60 2.95
N ALA A 269 2.25 -3.44 3.35
CA ALA A 269 1.90 -2.58 4.47
C ALA A 269 2.46 -3.16 5.77
N LEU A 270 2.98 -2.28 6.63
CA LEU A 270 3.47 -2.61 7.97
C LEU A 270 2.44 -2.15 9.02
N PRO A 271 2.47 -2.71 10.24
CA PRO A 271 1.73 -2.12 11.36
C PRO A 271 2.16 -0.65 11.57
N PRO A 272 1.25 0.23 12.02
CA PRO A 272 1.57 1.63 12.26
C PRO A 272 2.66 1.78 13.32
N SER A 273 3.50 2.79 13.16
CA SER A 273 4.48 3.21 14.17
C SER A 273 3.77 3.59 15.47
N SER A 274 4.28 3.12 16.60
CA SER A 274 3.99 3.75 17.89
C SER A 274 5.00 4.88 18.09
N ASP A 275 4.56 6.13 18.00
CA ASP A 275 5.43 7.32 18.16
C ASP A 275 6.19 7.37 19.50
N ASP A 276 5.80 6.55 20.48
CA ASP A 276 6.46 6.39 21.78
C ASP A 276 7.77 5.55 21.73
N ALA A 277 8.03 4.82 20.64
CA ALA A 277 9.17 3.91 20.53
C ALA A 277 10.49 4.64 20.18
N ASN A 278 11.11 5.24 21.19
CA ASN A 278 12.47 5.80 21.10
C ASN A 278 13.52 4.80 21.62
N GLY A 279 14.50 4.46 20.77
CA GLY A 279 15.65 3.65 21.17
C GLY A 279 16.57 3.26 20.02
N ARG A 280 17.74 2.72 20.34
CA ARG A 280 18.67 2.09 19.39
C ARG A 280 18.58 0.57 19.50
N VAL A 281 18.42 -0.12 18.37
CA VAL A 281 18.39 -1.58 18.35
C VAL A 281 19.50 -2.12 17.44
N HIS A 282 20.28 -3.08 17.94
CA HIS A 282 21.25 -3.81 17.13
C HIS A 282 20.64 -5.13 16.65
N VAL A 283 20.73 -5.43 15.36
CA VAL A 283 20.22 -6.68 14.78
C VAL A 283 21.35 -7.55 14.26
N VAL A 284 21.52 -8.72 14.87
CA VAL A 284 22.37 -9.81 14.38
C VAL A 284 21.53 -10.72 13.50
N GLY A 285 21.86 -10.73 12.20
CA GLY A 285 21.21 -11.55 11.18
C GLY A 285 22.21 -12.29 10.29
N GLY A 286 21.71 -12.79 9.18
CA GLY A 286 22.43 -13.50 8.14
C GLY A 286 21.46 -14.37 7.31
N GLY A 287 21.68 -14.43 6.00
CA GLY A 287 20.89 -15.29 5.10
C GLY A 287 19.45 -14.83 4.85
N GLY A 288 19.07 -13.62 5.27
CA GLY A 288 17.70 -13.10 5.14
C GLY A 288 16.83 -13.24 6.39
N THR A 289 17.39 -13.75 7.50
CA THR A 289 16.67 -13.97 8.76
C THR A 289 16.44 -12.67 9.55
N GLY A 290 17.34 -11.69 9.42
CA GLY A 290 17.23 -10.38 10.07
C GLY A 290 16.28 -9.41 9.38
N ALA A 291 15.97 -9.61 8.09
CA ALA A 291 15.22 -8.66 7.26
C ALA A 291 13.83 -8.33 7.82
N ARG A 292 13.11 -9.31 8.37
CA ARG A 292 11.81 -9.09 9.03
C ARG A 292 11.97 -8.18 10.26
N ALA A 293 12.95 -8.46 11.12
CA ALA A 293 13.22 -7.66 12.31
C ALA A 293 13.61 -6.22 11.93
N LEU A 294 14.52 -6.05 10.97
CA LEU A 294 14.97 -4.74 10.47
C LEU A 294 13.79 -3.89 9.96
N HIS A 295 12.89 -4.46 9.16
CA HIS A 295 11.73 -3.72 8.65
C HIS A 295 10.71 -3.39 9.75
N LEU A 296 10.37 -4.33 10.63
CA LEU A 296 9.39 -4.08 11.71
C LEU A 296 9.91 -3.06 12.74
N LEU A 297 11.17 -3.17 13.15
CA LEU A 297 11.76 -2.27 14.15
C LEU A 297 12.00 -0.87 13.56
N SER A 298 12.37 -0.76 12.29
CA SER A 298 12.48 0.55 11.62
C SER A 298 11.12 1.23 11.49
N ALA A 299 10.07 0.48 11.14
CA ALA A 299 8.72 1.03 11.04
C ALA A 299 8.14 1.39 12.41
N ALA A 300 8.60 0.75 13.48
CA ALA A 300 8.27 1.17 14.84
C ALA A 300 9.01 2.45 15.29
N GLY A 301 10.01 2.95 14.55
CA GLY A 301 10.74 4.18 14.87
C GLY A 301 12.12 3.99 15.52
N TYR A 302 12.58 2.75 15.74
CA TYR A 302 13.90 2.50 16.32
C TYR A 302 15.05 2.89 15.40
N ALA A 303 16.09 3.51 15.96
CA ALA A 303 17.33 3.76 15.27
C ALA A 303 18.16 2.46 15.18
N LEU A 304 18.27 1.89 13.98
CA LEU A 304 18.83 0.56 13.80
C LEU A 304 20.33 0.57 13.52
N SER A 305 21.00 -0.48 13.99
CA SER A 305 22.31 -0.92 13.51
C SER A 305 22.30 -2.41 13.23
N ALA A 306 23.16 -2.89 12.35
CA ALA A 306 23.23 -4.31 12.01
C ALA A 306 24.65 -4.71 11.64
N GLY A 307 25.04 -5.95 11.96
CA GLY A 307 26.33 -6.46 11.52
C GLY A 307 26.85 -7.67 12.30
N ALA A 308 27.99 -8.23 11.88
CA ALA A 308 28.66 -7.97 10.60
C ALA A 308 28.05 -8.89 9.53
N LEU A 309 27.60 -8.32 8.41
CA LEU A 309 26.89 -9.03 7.34
C LEU A 309 27.73 -9.10 6.06
N ASN A 310 27.57 -10.16 5.27
CA ASN A 310 28.26 -10.26 3.99
C ASN A 310 27.73 -9.21 2.99
N GLU A 311 28.60 -8.62 2.17
CA GLU A 311 28.16 -7.82 1.03
C GLU A 311 27.30 -8.68 0.06
N GLY A 312 26.13 -8.17 -0.31
CA GLY A 312 25.15 -8.92 -1.11
C GLY A 312 24.25 -9.87 -0.32
N ASP A 313 24.38 -9.95 1.01
CA ASP A 313 23.41 -10.65 1.87
C ASP A 313 22.07 -9.90 1.91
N THR A 314 20.97 -10.65 1.95
CA THR A 314 19.59 -10.12 2.02
C THR A 314 19.38 -9.19 3.22
N ASP A 315 19.96 -9.51 4.38
CA ASP A 315 19.86 -8.68 5.58
C ASP A 315 20.68 -7.40 5.45
N ALA A 316 21.81 -7.45 4.74
CA ALA A 316 22.61 -6.28 4.40
C ALA A 316 21.87 -5.38 3.39
N GLU A 317 21.06 -5.93 2.48
CA GLU A 317 20.17 -5.13 1.64
C GLU A 317 19.01 -4.52 2.44
N ALA A 318 18.35 -5.29 3.31
CA ALA A 318 17.27 -4.80 4.16
C ALA A 318 17.76 -3.66 5.07
N ALA A 319 18.90 -3.85 5.74
CA ALA A 319 19.54 -2.84 6.59
C ALA A 319 19.82 -1.52 5.85
N ARG A 320 20.29 -1.58 4.59
CA ARG A 320 20.50 -0.38 3.76
C ARG A 320 19.19 0.31 3.37
N ARG A 321 18.11 -0.45 3.10
CA ARG A 321 16.79 0.13 2.75
C ARG A 321 16.19 0.90 3.93
N VAL A 322 16.28 0.35 5.14
CA VAL A 322 15.80 1.00 6.37
C VAL A 322 16.77 2.05 6.95
N GLY A 323 17.91 2.31 6.28
CA GLY A 323 18.88 3.32 6.72
C GLY A 323 19.66 2.96 7.99
N ALA A 324 19.77 1.68 8.34
CA ALA A 324 20.49 1.22 9.52
C ALA A 324 22.02 1.47 9.43
N ASP A 325 22.66 1.70 10.57
CA ASP A 325 24.13 1.74 10.67
C ASP A 325 24.72 0.32 10.53
N LEU A 326 25.17 0.01 9.31
CA LEU A 326 25.50 -1.32 8.86
C LEU A 326 27.02 -1.57 8.83
N VAL A 327 27.48 -2.66 9.47
CA VAL A 327 28.82 -3.23 9.30
C VAL A 327 28.77 -4.35 8.26
N THR A 328 29.58 -4.24 7.20
CA THR A 328 29.72 -5.31 6.20
C THR A 328 31.14 -5.86 6.07
N VAL A 329 31.21 -7.14 5.70
CA VAL A 329 32.45 -7.85 5.31
C VAL A 329 32.37 -8.32 3.85
N PRO A 330 33.50 -8.55 3.16
CA PRO A 330 33.49 -9.02 1.77
C PRO A 330 32.76 -10.35 1.60
N PRO A 331 32.16 -10.65 0.43
CA PRO A 331 31.33 -11.84 0.25
C PRO A 331 32.08 -13.14 0.57
N TYR A 332 31.40 -14.04 1.30
CA TYR A 332 31.92 -15.33 1.78
C TYR A 332 33.16 -15.24 2.69
N SER A 333 33.38 -14.09 3.31
CA SER A 333 34.49 -13.90 4.27
C SER A 333 33.99 -14.05 5.71
N PRO A 334 34.83 -14.57 6.62
CA PRO A 334 34.53 -14.54 8.05
C PRO A 334 34.55 -13.10 8.56
N VAL A 335 33.89 -12.85 9.69
CA VAL A 335 34.01 -11.60 10.44
C VAL A 335 35.44 -11.44 10.96
N ASP A 336 36.14 -10.43 10.45
CA ASP A 336 37.51 -10.10 10.89
C ASP A 336 37.53 -9.26 12.18
N ASP A 337 38.71 -9.09 12.79
CA ASP A 337 38.88 -8.37 14.06
C ASP A 337 38.36 -6.91 14.00
N ALA A 338 38.39 -6.27 12.82
CA ALA A 338 37.94 -4.90 12.65
C ALA A 338 36.40 -4.82 12.55
N ALA A 339 35.79 -5.74 11.80
CA ALA A 339 34.35 -5.90 11.74
C ALA A 339 33.77 -6.31 13.11
N ARG A 340 34.44 -7.22 13.82
CA ARG A 340 34.10 -7.64 15.19
C ARG A 340 34.05 -6.44 16.14
N ALA A 341 35.12 -5.66 16.25
CA ALA A 341 35.18 -4.49 17.12
C ALA A 341 34.12 -3.42 16.74
N ALA A 342 33.78 -3.30 15.45
CA ALA A 342 32.73 -2.42 14.97
C ALA A 342 31.32 -2.91 15.33
N VAL A 343 31.10 -4.22 15.48
CA VAL A 343 29.85 -4.82 15.97
C VAL A 343 29.74 -4.70 17.49
N GLU A 344 30.80 -5.04 18.22
CA GLU A 344 30.86 -4.91 19.70
C GLU A 344 30.51 -3.47 20.14
N SER A 345 31.08 -2.45 19.48
CA SER A 345 30.76 -1.05 19.74
C SER A 345 29.31 -0.65 19.41
N ARG A 346 28.61 -1.38 18.53
CA ARG A 346 27.19 -1.13 18.19
C ARG A 346 26.25 -1.85 19.15
N VAL A 347 26.64 -3.03 19.62
CA VAL A 347 25.94 -3.76 20.70
C VAL A 347 26.00 -2.93 21.99
N GLU A 348 27.17 -2.45 22.39
CA GLU A 348 27.35 -1.58 23.58
C GLU A 348 26.54 -0.27 23.48
N ALA A 349 26.37 0.27 22.27
CA ALA A 349 25.59 1.48 22.05
C ALA A 349 24.06 1.25 22.00
N ALA A 350 23.60 0.00 21.83
CA ALA A 350 22.19 -0.32 21.65
C ALA A 350 21.44 -0.43 22.99
N ASP A 351 20.14 -0.12 22.95
CA ASP A 351 19.23 -0.29 24.09
C ASP A 351 18.73 -1.73 24.19
N VAL A 352 18.64 -2.42 23.05
CA VAL A 352 18.31 -3.84 22.92
C VAL A 352 19.12 -4.44 21.76
N THR A 353 19.65 -5.64 21.93
CA THR A 353 20.20 -6.46 20.83
C THR A 353 19.23 -7.57 20.48
N VAL A 354 18.96 -7.75 19.19
CA VAL A 354 18.08 -8.78 18.64
C VAL A 354 18.93 -9.75 17.82
N VAL A 355 18.92 -11.03 18.17
CA VAL A 355 19.50 -12.11 17.37
C VAL A 355 18.37 -12.82 16.63
N ALA A 356 18.42 -12.82 15.31
CA ALA A 356 17.44 -13.50 14.46
C ALA A 356 17.57 -15.04 14.53
N ASP A 357 16.71 -15.77 13.81
CA ASP A 357 16.81 -17.22 13.61
C ASP A 357 17.98 -17.63 12.67
N VAL A 358 19.12 -16.96 12.83
CA VAL A 358 20.30 -17.04 11.96
C VAL A 358 20.99 -18.40 12.04
N GLU A 359 21.55 -18.82 10.91
CA GLU A 359 22.46 -19.97 10.81
C GLU A 359 23.88 -19.57 11.22
N VAL A 360 24.46 -20.31 12.16
CA VAL A 360 25.72 -19.95 12.83
C VAL A 360 26.82 -20.92 12.44
N GLY A 361 27.89 -20.41 11.86
CA GLY A 361 29.12 -21.14 11.59
C GLY A 361 30.35 -20.33 12.00
N ASP A 362 31.54 -20.90 11.85
CA ASP A 362 32.82 -20.27 12.22
C ASP A 362 32.98 -18.84 11.67
N GLY A 363 32.38 -18.57 10.50
CA GLY A 363 32.47 -17.28 9.82
C GLY A 363 31.64 -16.14 10.46
N ASN A 364 30.58 -16.42 11.22
CA ASN A 364 29.72 -15.40 11.84
C ASN A 364 29.54 -15.57 13.36
N LEU A 365 30.18 -16.57 13.98
CA LEU A 365 30.15 -16.80 15.43
C LEU A 365 30.55 -15.54 16.24
N ALA A 366 31.47 -14.72 15.72
CA ALA A 366 31.87 -13.46 16.35
C ALA A 366 30.71 -12.45 16.55
N ASN A 367 29.65 -12.49 15.73
CA ASN A 367 28.46 -11.66 15.92
C ASN A 367 27.65 -12.12 17.15
N LEU A 368 27.55 -13.44 17.37
CA LEU A 368 26.89 -14.00 18.55
C LEU A 368 27.72 -13.79 19.82
N GLU A 369 29.05 -13.86 19.71
CA GLU A 369 29.93 -13.50 20.82
C GLU A 369 29.76 -12.04 21.22
N ALA A 370 29.70 -11.10 20.26
CA ALA A 370 29.41 -9.70 20.54
C ALA A 370 28.02 -9.51 21.18
N ALA A 371 26.98 -10.18 20.66
CA ALA A 371 25.62 -10.11 21.21
C ALA A 371 25.49 -10.71 22.62
N ALA A 372 26.41 -11.58 23.05
CA ALA A 372 26.43 -12.14 24.40
C ALA A 372 26.86 -11.13 25.46
N GLU A 373 27.50 -10.03 25.07
CA GLU A 373 27.89 -8.93 25.95
C GLU A 373 26.80 -7.81 26.01
N ALA A 374 25.61 -8.03 25.42
CA ALA A 374 24.52 -7.06 25.40
C ALA A 374 23.76 -7.00 26.75
N ASP A 375 23.52 -5.78 27.25
CA ASP A 375 22.74 -5.54 28.49
C ASP A 375 21.30 -6.08 28.41
N ARG A 376 20.67 -5.95 27.23
CA ARG A 376 19.32 -6.45 26.94
C ARG A 376 19.32 -7.19 25.61
N LEU A 377 18.79 -8.40 25.63
CA LEU A 377 18.92 -9.36 24.54
C LEU A 377 17.59 -10.05 24.25
N VAL A 378 17.22 -10.09 22.97
CA VAL A 378 16.07 -10.82 22.45
C VAL A 378 16.55 -11.85 21.42
N LEU A 379 16.12 -13.09 21.57
CA LEU A 379 16.42 -14.19 20.67
C LEU A 379 15.16 -14.60 19.92
N VAL A 380 15.14 -14.41 18.60
CA VAL A 380 14.08 -14.92 17.75
C VAL A 380 14.39 -16.39 17.43
N GLU A 381 13.55 -17.30 17.91
CA GLU A 381 13.63 -18.74 17.60
C GLU A 381 12.42 -19.14 16.73
N GLU A 382 12.65 -19.45 15.45
CA GLU A 382 11.68 -20.16 14.59
C GLU A 382 12.03 -21.64 14.48
N ARG A 383 13.34 -21.96 14.54
CA ARG A 383 13.89 -23.30 14.45
C ARG A 383 14.78 -23.59 15.66
N PRO A 384 14.77 -24.82 16.19
CA PRO A 384 15.69 -25.22 17.26
C PRO A 384 17.14 -24.93 16.87
N PHE A 385 17.92 -24.32 17.77
CA PHE A 385 19.31 -23.95 17.48
C PHE A 385 20.17 -25.13 16.97
N THR A 386 19.85 -26.36 17.39
CA THR A 386 20.46 -27.61 16.90
C THR A 386 20.40 -27.82 15.39
N GLU A 387 19.42 -27.23 14.69
CA GLU A 387 19.25 -27.36 13.23
C GLU A 387 20.04 -26.29 12.44
N ARG A 388 20.40 -25.19 13.11
CA ARG A 388 21.06 -24.00 12.54
C ARG A 388 22.47 -23.72 13.10
N ASN A 389 22.99 -24.62 13.93
CA ASN A 389 24.36 -24.58 14.45
C ASN A 389 25.31 -25.44 13.61
N TYR A 390 26.16 -24.78 12.84
CA TYR A 390 27.27 -25.35 12.07
C TYR A 390 28.66 -25.07 12.69
N ALA A 391 28.73 -24.26 13.76
CA ALA A 391 29.95 -23.99 14.55
C ALA A 391 30.20 -25.06 15.66
N GLY A 392 29.32 -26.06 15.78
CA GLY A 392 29.50 -27.18 16.71
C GLY A 392 29.44 -26.78 18.19
N ASP A 393 30.32 -27.36 19.01
CA ASP A 393 30.31 -27.18 20.47
C ASP A 393 30.55 -25.71 20.88
N ASP A 394 31.40 -24.98 20.16
CA ASP A 394 31.66 -23.56 20.41
C ASP A 394 30.40 -22.71 20.13
N GLY A 395 29.68 -23.03 19.05
CA GLY A 395 28.37 -22.43 18.75
C GLY A 395 27.32 -22.66 19.84
N PHE A 396 27.25 -23.88 20.40
CA PHE A 396 26.37 -24.16 21.54
C PHE A 396 26.79 -23.40 22.80
N ALA A 397 28.09 -23.34 23.09
CA ALA A 397 28.59 -22.63 24.28
C ALA A 397 28.26 -21.13 24.25
N VAL A 398 28.34 -20.48 23.08
CA VAL A 398 27.93 -19.08 22.93
C VAL A 398 26.40 -18.94 23.01
N TYR A 399 25.64 -19.82 22.37
CA TYR A 399 24.17 -19.74 22.34
C TYR A 399 23.50 -20.00 23.69
N GLU A 400 24.02 -20.94 24.49
CA GLU A 400 23.49 -21.16 25.83
C GLU A 400 23.71 -19.93 26.73
N ARG A 401 24.84 -19.20 26.62
CA ARG A 401 25.02 -17.91 27.32
C ARG A 401 23.95 -16.91 26.89
N LEU A 402 23.81 -16.68 25.58
CA LEU A 402 22.76 -15.82 25.02
C LEU A 402 21.37 -16.16 25.61
N ARG A 403 21.07 -17.44 25.80
CA ARG A 403 19.79 -17.94 26.33
C ARG A 403 19.65 -17.83 27.85
N GLU A 404 20.74 -17.80 28.61
CA GLU A 404 20.72 -17.66 30.07
C GLU A 404 20.25 -16.25 30.52
N HIS A 405 20.48 -15.22 29.70
CA HIS A 405 20.11 -13.82 30.00
C HIS A 405 19.23 -13.13 28.94
N GLY A 406 19.06 -13.71 27.75
CA GLY A 406 18.19 -13.20 26.69
C GLY A 406 16.76 -13.75 26.75
N GLN A 407 15.80 -12.94 26.31
CA GLN A 407 14.41 -13.35 26.19
C GLN A 407 14.16 -14.03 24.83
N VAL A 408 13.83 -15.32 24.85
CA VAL A 408 13.44 -16.06 23.64
C VAL A 408 12.00 -15.72 23.26
N VAL A 409 11.77 -15.38 21.99
CA VAL A 409 10.48 -14.97 21.43
C VAL A 409 10.20 -15.64 20.09
N GLU A 410 8.92 -15.83 19.77
CA GLU A 410 8.47 -16.07 18.41
C GLU A 410 8.56 -14.76 17.59
N PRO A 411 8.71 -14.81 16.25
CA PRO A 411 8.84 -13.61 15.40
C PRO A 411 7.69 -12.59 15.49
N ASP A 412 6.50 -13.04 15.91
CA ASP A 412 5.30 -12.20 16.03
C ASP A 412 5.32 -11.37 17.34
N ASP A 413 5.99 -11.87 18.39
CA ASP A 413 6.13 -11.20 19.70
C ASP A 413 7.35 -10.26 19.77
N LEU A 414 8.18 -10.22 18.72
CA LEU A 414 9.42 -9.43 18.69
C LEU A 414 9.18 -7.95 19.03
N LEU A 415 8.16 -7.33 18.42
CA LEU A 415 7.97 -5.88 18.52
C LEU A 415 7.50 -5.44 19.91
N SER A 416 6.60 -6.21 20.55
CA SER A 416 6.12 -5.94 21.91
C SER A 416 7.26 -6.08 22.92
N VAL A 417 8.03 -7.16 22.85
CA VAL A 417 9.14 -7.43 23.78
C VAL A 417 10.27 -6.41 23.64
N VAL A 418 10.64 -6.01 22.42
CA VAL A 418 11.62 -4.92 22.23
C VAL A 418 11.09 -3.59 22.78
N GLY A 419 9.79 -3.32 22.65
CA GLY A 419 9.13 -2.14 23.25
C GLY A 419 9.23 -2.08 24.77
N GLU A 420 8.92 -3.19 25.45
CA GLU A 420 9.04 -3.31 26.91
C GLU A 420 10.49 -3.07 27.36
N LEU A 421 11.45 -3.76 26.74
CA LEU A 421 12.87 -3.67 27.07
C LEU A 421 13.48 -2.28 26.79
N ALA A 422 13.09 -1.62 25.70
CA ALA A 422 13.55 -0.27 25.37
C ALA A 422 12.99 0.78 26.35
N CYS A 423 11.73 0.65 26.78
CA CYS A 423 11.12 1.54 27.77
C CYS A 423 11.84 1.46 29.13
N ASP A 424 12.24 0.28 29.56
CA ASP A 424 12.99 0.12 30.81
C ASP A 424 14.42 0.69 30.71
N SER A 425 15.07 0.57 29.54
CA SER A 425 16.37 1.25 29.28
C SER A 425 16.26 2.77 29.39
N PHE A 426 15.16 3.35 28.90
CA PHE A 426 14.92 4.79 28.98
C PHE A 426 14.72 5.26 30.44
N ARG A 427 13.92 4.53 31.22
CA ARG A 427 13.65 4.82 32.64
C ARG A 427 14.92 4.81 33.50
N GLU A 428 15.76 3.79 33.34
CA GLU A 428 17.02 3.67 34.10
C GLU A 428 17.99 4.82 33.80
N ARG A 429 18.03 5.30 32.54
CA ARG A 429 18.84 6.46 32.16
C ARG A 429 18.32 7.73 32.81
N ASP A 430 17.02 8.01 32.75
CA ASP A 430 16.43 9.21 33.36
C ASP A 430 16.70 9.28 34.88
N ASP A 431 16.48 8.17 35.60
CA ASP A 431 16.78 8.08 37.05
C ASP A 431 18.27 8.30 37.36
N SER A 432 19.18 7.81 36.51
CA SER A 432 20.64 8.04 36.68
C SER A 432 21.04 9.52 36.50
N THR A 433 20.34 10.26 35.62
CA THR A 433 20.51 11.71 35.49
C THR A 433 19.87 12.50 36.64
N ALA A 434 18.82 11.98 37.28
CA ALA A 434 18.20 12.62 38.43
C ALA A 434 19.11 12.56 39.69
N ASP A 435 19.72 11.40 39.96
CA ASP A 435 20.54 11.21 41.17
C ASP A 435 21.91 11.95 41.12
N SER A 436 22.40 12.26 39.92
CA SER A 436 23.60 13.11 39.74
C SER A 436 23.35 14.63 39.90
N GLY A 437 22.09 15.04 40.13
CA GLY A 437 21.67 16.45 40.20
C GLY A 437 21.68 17.11 41.58
N SER A 438 22.03 16.42 42.67
CA SER A 438 21.90 16.95 44.05
C SER A 438 23.23 17.36 44.71
N GLY A 439 23.76 18.54 44.36
CA GLY A 439 25.06 19.00 44.86
C GLY A 439 25.31 20.51 44.82
N SER A 440 24.79 21.24 45.80
CA SER A 440 25.13 22.64 46.16
C SER A 440 24.69 23.78 45.20
N GLY A 441 23.64 24.50 45.63
CA GLY A 441 23.33 25.89 45.28
C GLY A 441 22.61 26.54 46.49
N PRO A 442 22.91 27.80 46.86
CA PRO A 442 22.65 28.28 48.23
C PRO A 442 21.26 28.93 48.42
N ASP A 443 20.88 29.03 49.69
CA ASP A 443 19.66 29.69 50.17
C ASP A 443 19.50 31.13 49.67
N SER A 444 18.28 31.49 49.28
CA SER A 444 17.83 32.89 49.27
C SER A 444 16.33 32.98 49.55
N ASP A 445 15.98 33.05 50.83
CA ASP A 445 14.68 33.56 51.28
C ASP A 445 14.56 35.05 50.93
N SER A 446 13.49 35.43 50.24
CA SER A 446 12.96 36.80 50.31
C SER A 446 11.43 36.80 50.14
N ASP A 447 10.77 36.87 51.28
CA ASP A 447 9.32 36.96 51.48
C ASP A 447 8.72 38.31 51.00
N SER A 448 7.39 38.35 50.94
CA SER A 448 6.43 39.48 50.94
C SER A 448 5.75 39.87 49.62
N GLY A 449 4.40 39.81 49.62
CA GLY A 449 3.58 40.27 48.49
C GLY A 449 2.08 39.91 48.51
N GLU A 450 1.38 39.93 49.65
CA GLU A 450 -0.10 39.76 49.65
C GLU A 450 -0.84 40.90 48.89
N GLY A 451 -1.90 40.57 48.14
CA GLY A 451 -2.54 41.54 47.24
C GLY A 451 -3.92 41.20 46.65
N GLY A 452 -4.89 40.76 47.46
CA GLY A 452 -6.32 41.10 47.32
C GLY A 452 -7.14 40.74 46.06
N SER A 453 -7.93 39.66 46.16
CA SER A 453 -9.36 39.51 45.80
C SER A 453 -9.96 40.03 44.46
N SER A 454 -10.51 39.09 43.66
CA SER A 454 -11.94 38.96 43.30
C SER A 454 -12.11 37.79 42.30
N ALA A 455 -12.84 36.69 42.60
CA ALA A 455 -14.28 36.49 42.31
C ALA A 455 -14.58 36.54 40.79
N ASP A 456 -15.29 35.64 40.06
CA ASP A 456 -16.19 34.49 40.29
C ASP A 456 -16.27 33.71 38.93
N ASP A 457 -16.78 32.49 38.70
CA ASP A 457 -17.26 31.32 39.49
C ASP A 457 -17.43 30.12 38.50
N ALA A 458 -17.31 28.85 38.94
CA ALA A 458 -17.70 27.64 38.20
C ALA A 458 -17.77 26.38 39.12
N PRO A 459 -18.94 25.71 39.26
CA PRO A 459 -19.11 24.60 40.21
C PRO A 459 -18.90 23.19 39.63
N GLU A 460 -18.66 22.24 40.53
CA GLU A 460 -18.73 20.78 40.33
C GLU A 460 -20.18 20.26 40.29
N THR A 461 -20.34 18.93 40.31
CA THR A 461 -21.56 18.11 40.55
C THR A 461 -22.47 17.89 39.32
N ASP A 462 -23.09 16.72 39.14
CA ASP A 462 -22.89 15.42 39.80
C ASP A 462 -23.31 14.26 38.89
N ALA A 463 -22.95 13.03 39.27
CA ALA A 463 -23.47 11.83 38.65
C ALA A 463 -24.88 11.49 39.16
N GLU A 464 -25.79 11.07 38.28
CA GLU A 464 -26.96 10.28 38.68
C GLU A 464 -27.18 9.09 37.75
N SER A 465 -27.28 7.91 38.37
CA SER A 465 -27.55 6.61 37.77
C SER A 465 -29.03 6.28 37.84
N THR A 466 -29.57 5.64 36.81
CA THR A 466 -30.77 4.79 36.94
C THR A 466 -30.58 3.50 36.17
N ASP A 467 -30.42 2.40 36.91
CA ASP A 467 -30.75 1.06 36.44
C ASP A 467 -32.27 0.95 36.20
N ASP A 468 -32.69 0.14 35.24
CA ASP A 468 -33.86 -0.72 35.44
C ASP A 468 -33.75 -2.04 34.67
N ASP A 469 -34.16 -3.10 35.34
CA ASP A 469 -34.20 -4.52 35.01
C ASP A 469 -35.06 -4.87 33.76
N ALA A 470 -35.10 -6.09 33.19
CA ALA A 470 -34.18 -7.23 33.08
C ALA A 470 -34.83 -8.38 32.25
N VAL A 471 -34.05 -9.43 31.95
CA VAL A 471 -34.46 -10.82 31.64
C VAL A 471 -35.15 -11.13 30.28
N GLY A 472 -34.53 -12.06 29.54
CA GLY A 472 -35.09 -12.70 28.33
C GLY A 472 -34.23 -13.88 27.83
N ASP A 473 -34.22 -14.98 28.58
CA ASP A 473 -33.41 -16.21 28.40
C ASP A 473 -33.61 -16.95 27.05
N GLY A 474 -32.59 -17.70 26.58
CA GLY A 474 -32.81 -18.85 25.67
C GLY A 474 -31.77 -19.16 24.57
N ARG A 475 -30.70 -19.91 24.92
CA ARG A 475 -30.03 -21.02 24.15
C ARG A 475 -29.97 -20.96 22.60
N ALA A 476 -28.84 -21.22 21.93
CA ALA A 476 -28.10 -22.49 21.96
C ALA A 476 -26.82 -22.41 21.08
N ALA A 477 -25.88 -23.35 21.28
CA ALA A 477 -24.66 -23.51 20.49
C ALA A 477 -24.83 -24.51 19.31
N ASP A 478 -23.70 -24.74 18.63
CA ASP A 478 -23.41 -25.77 17.61
C ASP A 478 -23.93 -25.53 16.18
N LEU A 479 -22.99 -25.42 15.23
CA LEU A 479 -22.82 -26.36 14.11
C LEU A 479 -21.64 -25.96 13.19
N PHE A 480 -20.43 -26.43 13.53
CA PHE A 480 -19.35 -26.63 12.55
C PHE A 480 -19.29 -28.13 12.22
N SER A 481 -19.92 -28.55 11.12
CA SER A 481 -19.61 -29.78 10.36
C SER A 481 -20.54 -29.90 9.15
N GLY A 482 -19.97 -29.90 7.94
CA GLY A 482 -20.69 -29.98 6.67
C GLY A 482 -19.77 -29.73 5.49
#